data_AF-A0A1X7U0P3-F1
#
_entry.id   AF-A0A1X7U0P3-F1
#
_cell.length_a   1.000
_cell.length_b   1.000
_cell.length_c   1.000
_cell.angle_alpha   90.00
_cell.angle_beta   90.00
_cell.angle_gamma   90.00
#
_symmetry.space_group_name_H-M   'P 1'
#
loop_
_entity.id
_entity.type
_entity.pdbx_description
1 polymer ?
#
loop_
_entity_poly.entity_id
_entity_poly.type
_entity_poly.pdbx_seq_one_letter_code
_entity_poly.pdbx_strand_id
1 'polypeptide(L)'
;GIFGVPYLPKTLSNHNISIIMKSCLIADNTITGLFIDEKFLASIQINITDTELNGNGPNMIFNSNAISLSNLTVANSTSTGLILKASVVIIENKIIFRSNTGVAGGGLAIKDSSQLIVSSSAYLEFINNYAFYKGGGIYVEKTSYSGIILKAPNIPLTLINNSAEFGDDIYGYTRSNHINNRFNLTNPNISSTGDVRKVNFCTYKNPRYKQIYPGQALKFHIVLVGYDYFGSLNVTDGTLEIRDGLTPGSAHTVDHVYARPNPNSSCSLIEYKPNHAPSHVEYVMVLATKKSSFIYWHYIVNECPIGFSIDSSQGRSICACSQSVSRENVTCDINSLNITHNGLLWIGTYHTSTPFNANATNPNACIINEDCLLYCSPNPVTFQLNDTDTQCVDNRGQRMCGSCRERYSLLMGSNKCGHCHNNYMMIAWVALFAVMGVLLVVLLIALNLTVSVGTLNGLLFYANI
;
A
#
# COMPACT_ATOMS: atom_id res chain seq x y z
N GLY A 1 -4.02 -19.57 -38.33
CA GLY A 1 -5.24 -19.47 -37.49
C GLY A 1 -6.36 -20.26 -38.13
N ILE A 2 -7.15 -20.96 -37.33
CA ILE A 2 -8.39 -21.65 -37.76
C ILE A 2 -9.56 -20.76 -37.30
N PHE A 3 -10.40 -20.31 -38.24
CA PHE A 3 -11.51 -19.38 -37.98
C PHE A 3 -12.84 -19.93 -38.49
N GLY A 4 -13.90 -19.73 -37.71
CA GLY A 4 -15.27 -19.86 -38.21
C GLY A 4 -15.68 -18.65 -39.04
N VAL A 5 -16.09 -18.87 -40.29
CA VAL A 5 -16.57 -17.80 -41.18
C VAL A 5 -18.09 -17.68 -41.04
N PRO A 6 -18.67 -16.47 -40.84
CA PRO A 6 -20.10 -16.27 -40.61
C PRO A 6 -21.01 -16.65 -41.80
N TYR A 7 -20.43 -16.97 -42.96
CA TYR A 7 -21.14 -17.31 -44.20
C TYR A 7 -20.92 -18.74 -44.67
N LEU A 8 -20.49 -19.67 -43.81
CA LEU A 8 -20.58 -21.09 -44.20
C LEU A 8 -22.08 -21.44 -44.32
N PRO A 9 -22.56 -21.90 -45.49
CA PRO A 9 -23.96 -22.22 -45.67
C PRO A 9 -24.36 -23.33 -44.68
N LYS A 10 -25.60 -23.23 -44.15
CA LYS A 10 -26.26 -24.24 -43.30
C LYS A 10 -26.26 -25.67 -43.87
N THR A 11 -25.72 -25.89 -45.06
CA THR A 11 -25.58 -27.18 -45.74
C THR A 11 -24.47 -28.07 -45.20
N LEU A 12 -23.60 -27.59 -44.29
CA LEU A 12 -22.61 -28.41 -43.57
C LEU A 12 -23.10 -28.93 -42.21
N SER A 13 -24.36 -28.70 -41.84
CA SER A 13 -24.91 -29.07 -40.50
C SER A 13 -24.90 -30.57 -40.17
N ASN A 14 -24.52 -31.44 -41.11
CA ASN A 14 -24.48 -32.90 -40.96
C ASN A 14 -23.07 -33.50 -41.17
N HIS A 15 -22.00 -32.72 -41.23
CA HIS A 15 -20.65 -33.24 -41.41
C HIS A 15 -19.78 -32.92 -40.20
N ASN A 16 -19.32 -33.98 -39.51
CA ASN A 16 -18.27 -33.85 -38.51
C ASN A 16 -16.98 -33.52 -39.25
N ILE A 17 -16.48 -32.29 -39.11
CA ILE A 17 -15.21 -31.88 -39.68
C ILE A 17 -14.12 -32.29 -38.68
N SER A 18 -13.18 -33.12 -39.11
CA SER A 18 -12.00 -33.44 -38.32
C SER A 18 -10.79 -32.72 -38.90
N ILE A 19 -10.15 -31.88 -38.07
CA ILE A 19 -8.88 -31.22 -38.39
C ILE A 19 -7.79 -31.94 -37.64
N ILE A 20 -6.77 -32.41 -38.37
CA ILE A 20 -5.62 -33.09 -37.78
C ILE A 20 -4.38 -32.27 -38.07
N MET A 21 -3.72 -31.79 -37.02
CA MET A 21 -2.38 -31.20 -37.07
C MET A 21 -1.42 -32.24 -36.50
N LYS A 22 -0.51 -32.74 -37.33
CA LYS A 22 0.41 -33.80 -36.92
C LYS A 22 1.83 -33.49 -37.38
N SER A 23 2.81 -33.71 -36.49
CA SER A 23 4.23 -33.59 -36.83
C SER A 23 4.59 -32.20 -37.37
N CYS A 24 3.97 -31.15 -36.82
CA CYS A 24 4.18 -29.77 -37.23
C CYS A 24 5.20 -29.06 -36.34
N LEU A 25 5.97 -28.14 -36.94
CA LEU A 25 6.72 -27.10 -36.23
C LEU A 25 6.11 -25.74 -36.57
N ILE A 26 5.60 -25.04 -35.57
CA ILE A 26 5.13 -23.66 -35.69
C ILE A 26 6.09 -22.80 -34.88
N ALA A 27 6.92 -22.00 -35.55
CA ALA A 27 7.98 -21.27 -34.88
C ALA A 27 8.13 -19.81 -35.32
N ASP A 28 8.71 -19.03 -34.41
CA ASP A 28 9.17 -17.64 -34.61
C ASP A 28 8.07 -16.68 -35.10
N ASN A 29 6.82 -16.94 -34.72
CA ASN A 29 5.70 -16.05 -35.03
C ASN A 29 5.60 -14.95 -33.97
N THR A 30 5.87 -13.70 -34.35
CA THR A 30 5.94 -12.56 -33.41
C THR A 30 4.60 -12.11 -32.83
N ILE A 31 3.49 -12.34 -33.55
CA ILE A 31 2.15 -11.91 -33.12
C ILE A 31 1.41 -13.03 -32.38
N THR A 32 1.27 -14.19 -33.01
CA THR A 32 0.53 -15.34 -32.47
C THR A 32 1.10 -16.61 -33.12
N GLY A 33 1.30 -17.68 -32.34
CA GLY A 33 1.65 -19.00 -32.89
C GLY A 33 0.41 -19.74 -33.37
N LEU A 34 -0.12 -20.61 -32.52
CA LEU A 34 -1.39 -21.30 -32.74
C LEU A 34 -2.57 -20.42 -32.34
N PHE A 35 -3.55 -20.26 -33.22
CA PHE A 35 -4.82 -19.59 -32.92
C PHE A 35 -5.99 -20.41 -33.43
N ILE A 36 -6.86 -20.84 -32.52
CA ILE A 36 -8.08 -21.58 -32.81
C ILE A 36 -9.26 -20.81 -32.20
N ASP A 37 -10.26 -20.49 -33.01
CA ASP A 37 -11.54 -19.93 -32.55
C ASP A 37 -12.73 -20.61 -33.25
N GLU A 38 -13.48 -21.40 -32.49
CA GLU A 38 -14.63 -22.19 -32.98
C GLU A 38 -15.99 -21.47 -32.82
N LYS A 39 -16.02 -20.17 -32.51
CA LYS A 39 -17.27 -19.42 -32.23
C LYS A 39 -18.42 -19.64 -33.24
N PHE A 40 -18.10 -19.89 -34.50
CA PHE A 40 -19.09 -20.12 -35.58
C PHE A 40 -18.99 -21.50 -36.22
N LEU A 41 -18.25 -22.43 -35.63
CA LEU A 41 -18.01 -23.77 -36.15
C LEU A 41 -18.83 -24.77 -35.32
N ALA A 42 -19.84 -25.37 -35.93
CA ALA A 42 -20.58 -26.48 -35.32
C ALA A 42 -19.93 -27.82 -35.76
N SER A 43 -19.80 -28.76 -34.82
CA SER A 43 -19.37 -30.14 -35.09
C SER A 43 -17.94 -30.29 -35.67
N ILE A 44 -16.96 -29.60 -35.07
CA ILE A 44 -15.54 -29.77 -35.41
C ILE A 44 -14.81 -30.51 -34.31
N GLN A 45 -13.94 -31.45 -34.67
CA GLN A 45 -12.97 -32.06 -33.79
C GLN A 45 -11.57 -31.71 -34.27
N ILE A 46 -10.73 -31.14 -33.40
CA ILE A 46 -9.35 -30.80 -33.72
C ILE A 46 -8.41 -31.67 -32.90
N ASN A 47 -7.54 -32.40 -33.59
CA ASN A 47 -6.52 -33.24 -32.97
C ASN A 47 -5.14 -32.68 -33.31
N ILE A 48 -4.37 -32.30 -32.29
CA ILE A 48 -3.00 -31.82 -32.43
C ILE A 48 -2.06 -32.84 -31.80
N THR A 49 -1.22 -33.44 -32.65
CA THR A 49 -0.36 -34.56 -32.27
C THR A 49 1.07 -34.34 -32.71
N ASP A 50 2.05 -34.75 -31.90
CA ASP A 50 3.48 -34.73 -32.21
C ASP A 50 3.96 -33.36 -32.73
N THR A 51 3.49 -32.26 -32.13
CA THR A 51 3.68 -30.89 -32.64
C THR A 51 4.56 -30.07 -31.69
N GLU A 52 5.36 -29.17 -32.26
CA GLU A 52 6.18 -28.21 -31.51
C GLU A 52 5.79 -26.76 -31.84
N LEU A 53 5.52 -25.97 -30.81
CA LEU A 53 5.27 -24.53 -30.87
C LEU A 53 6.45 -23.82 -30.20
N ASN A 54 7.34 -23.18 -30.96
CA ASN A 54 8.61 -22.66 -30.44
C ASN A 54 8.85 -21.18 -30.80
N GLY A 55 9.25 -20.35 -29.83
CA GLY A 55 9.65 -18.96 -30.14
C GLY A 55 8.49 -18.06 -30.60
N ASN A 56 7.25 -18.45 -30.32
CA ASN A 56 6.07 -17.72 -30.77
C ASN A 56 5.67 -16.61 -29.78
N GLY A 57 4.78 -15.74 -30.22
CA GLY A 57 3.87 -15.00 -29.34
C GLY A 57 2.92 -15.95 -28.60
N PRO A 58 1.76 -15.47 -28.12
CA PRO A 58 0.78 -16.33 -27.47
C PRO A 58 0.26 -17.44 -28.40
N ASN A 59 -0.07 -18.59 -27.81
CA ASN A 59 -0.90 -19.63 -28.45
C ASN A 59 -2.27 -19.66 -27.76
N MET A 60 -3.34 -19.70 -28.53
CA MET A 60 -4.70 -19.47 -28.03
C MET A 60 -5.70 -20.45 -28.59
N ILE A 61 -6.57 -20.94 -27.71
CA ILE A 61 -7.70 -21.80 -28.01
C ILE A 61 -8.96 -21.17 -27.41
N PHE A 62 -9.85 -20.68 -28.26
CA PHE A 62 -11.04 -19.91 -27.90
C PHE A 62 -12.33 -20.59 -28.39
N ASN A 63 -13.35 -20.59 -27.52
CA ASN A 63 -14.71 -21.05 -27.84
C ASN A 63 -14.78 -22.48 -28.42
N SER A 64 -13.84 -23.37 -28.04
CA SER A 64 -13.70 -24.70 -28.65
C SER A 64 -14.01 -25.81 -27.66
N ASN A 65 -14.81 -26.81 -28.06
CA ASN A 65 -15.25 -27.86 -27.13
C ASN A 65 -14.72 -29.27 -27.45
N ALA A 66 -14.01 -29.45 -28.56
CA ALA A 66 -13.59 -30.76 -29.05
C ALA A 66 -12.13 -30.73 -29.55
N ILE A 67 -11.21 -30.34 -28.68
CA ILE A 67 -9.78 -30.32 -28.97
C ILE A 67 -9.07 -31.41 -28.18
N SER A 68 -8.28 -32.23 -28.86
CA SER A 68 -7.34 -33.17 -28.25
C SER A 68 -5.89 -32.75 -28.53
N LEU A 69 -5.06 -32.80 -27.50
CA LEU A 69 -3.63 -32.51 -27.57
C LEU A 69 -2.84 -33.74 -27.11
N SER A 70 -1.83 -34.12 -27.89
CA SER A 70 -1.01 -35.30 -27.63
C SER A 70 0.42 -35.05 -28.09
N ASN A 71 1.42 -35.35 -27.25
CA ASN A 71 2.84 -35.16 -27.57
C ASN A 71 3.14 -33.73 -28.07
N LEU A 72 2.66 -32.72 -27.33
CA LEU A 72 2.82 -31.30 -27.66
C LEU A 72 3.95 -30.69 -26.84
N THR A 73 4.85 -29.96 -27.51
CA THR A 73 5.86 -29.12 -26.83
C THR A 73 5.59 -27.66 -27.16
N VAL A 74 5.53 -26.82 -26.11
CA VAL A 74 5.38 -25.37 -26.22
C VAL A 74 6.56 -24.71 -25.52
N ALA A 75 7.42 -24.05 -26.29
CA ALA A 75 8.71 -23.60 -25.83
C ALA A 75 9.02 -22.15 -26.21
N ASN A 76 9.76 -21.45 -25.34
CA ASN A 76 10.35 -20.15 -25.63
C ASN A 76 9.34 -19.09 -26.10
N SER A 77 8.08 -19.19 -25.66
CA SER A 77 7.07 -18.23 -26.05
C SER A 77 7.32 -16.89 -25.34
N THR A 78 7.21 -15.79 -26.10
CA THR A 78 7.33 -14.40 -25.60
C THR A 78 6.08 -13.92 -24.86
N SER A 79 5.07 -14.79 -24.76
CA SER A 79 3.87 -14.65 -23.96
C SER A 79 3.47 -16.03 -23.42
N THR A 80 2.29 -16.12 -22.80
CA THR A 80 1.78 -17.37 -22.20
C THR A 80 1.85 -18.51 -23.23
N GLY A 81 2.46 -19.62 -22.83
CA GLY A 81 2.66 -20.79 -23.67
C GLY A 81 1.35 -21.24 -24.32
N LEU A 82 0.30 -21.48 -23.55
CA LEU A 82 -1.05 -21.75 -24.08
C LEU A 82 -2.14 -21.08 -23.25
N ILE A 83 -3.06 -20.40 -23.92
CA ILE A 83 -4.22 -19.75 -23.32
C ILE A 83 -5.49 -20.48 -23.75
N LEU A 84 -6.26 -20.95 -22.77
CA LEU A 84 -7.61 -21.50 -22.96
C LEU A 84 -8.63 -20.46 -22.53
N LYS A 85 -9.59 -20.15 -23.41
CA LYS A 85 -10.71 -19.25 -23.10
C LYS A 85 -12.03 -19.83 -23.60
N ALA A 86 -13.01 -19.96 -22.70
CA ALA A 86 -14.29 -20.60 -22.98
C ALA A 86 -14.16 -21.92 -23.77
N SER A 87 -13.19 -22.77 -23.42
CA SER A 87 -12.85 -23.97 -24.20
C SER A 87 -12.67 -25.24 -23.37
N VAL A 88 -12.99 -26.40 -23.93
CA VAL A 88 -12.75 -27.74 -23.38
C VAL A 88 -11.64 -28.42 -24.19
N VAL A 89 -10.53 -28.72 -23.53
CA VAL A 89 -9.34 -29.33 -24.15
C VAL A 89 -8.98 -30.61 -23.43
N ILE A 90 -8.75 -31.68 -24.19
CA ILE A 90 -8.36 -33.00 -23.67
C ILE A 90 -6.87 -33.22 -23.89
N ILE A 91 -6.16 -33.61 -22.83
CA ILE A 91 -4.77 -34.06 -22.90
C ILE A 91 -4.74 -35.58 -22.91
N GLU A 92 -4.17 -36.18 -23.94
CA GLU A 92 -4.12 -37.64 -24.09
C GLU A 92 -2.80 -38.24 -23.64
N ASN A 93 -1.67 -37.63 -24.03
CA ASN A 93 -0.32 -38.12 -23.73
C ASN A 93 0.56 -37.00 -23.14
N LYS A 94 1.79 -36.86 -23.64
CA LYS A 94 2.79 -35.94 -23.09
C LYS A 94 2.52 -34.49 -23.51
N ILE A 95 2.58 -33.54 -22.57
CA ILE A 95 2.65 -32.12 -22.87
C ILE A 95 3.77 -31.45 -22.07
N ILE A 96 4.55 -30.62 -22.75
CA ILE A 96 5.68 -29.89 -22.16
C ILE A 96 5.50 -28.40 -22.42
N PHE A 97 5.54 -27.62 -21.35
CA PHE A 97 5.66 -26.16 -21.39
C PHE A 97 7.02 -25.77 -20.82
N ARG A 98 7.90 -25.19 -21.64
CA ARG A 98 9.24 -24.79 -21.20
C ARG A 98 9.64 -23.38 -21.58
N SER A 99 10.24 -22.65 -20.64
CA SER A 99 10.85 -21.34 -20.91
C SER A 99 9.89 -20.34 -21.56
N ASN A 100 8.60 -20.44 -21.24
CA ASN A 100 7.60 -19.49 -21.71
C ASN A 100 7.46 -18.34 -20.70
N THR A 101 7.07 -17.17 -21.19
CA THR A 101 6.78 -16.00 -20.37
C THR A 101 5.26 -15.77 -20.31
N GLY A 102 4.75 -14.79 -19.57
CA GLY A 102 3.32 -14.52 -19.55
C GLY A 102 2.93 -13.53 -18.47
N VAL A 103 1.72 -12.96 -18.54
CA VAL A 103 1.22 -12.11 -17.44
C VAL A 103 0.69 -12.99 -16.32
N ALA A 104 -0.16 -13.96 -16.65
CA ALA A 104 -0.66 -14.97 -15.74
C ALA A 104 -0.72 -16.31 -16.47
N GLY A 105 -0.11 -17.35 -15.91
CA GLY A 105 0.11 -18.62 -16.62
C GLY A 105 1.28 -18.46 -17.58
N GLY A 106 2.52 -18.61 -17.13
CA GLY A 106 3.67 -18.58 -18.05
C GLY A 106 3.63 -19.77 -19.01
N GLY A 107 3.41 -20.98 -18.49
CA GLY A 107 3.18 -22.17 -19.30
C GLY A 107 1.75 -22.25 -19.83
N LEU A 108 0.77 -22.31 -18.93
CA LEU A 108 -0.65 -22.52 -19.25
C LEU A 108 -1.55 -21.56 -18.48
N ALA A 109 -2.49 -20.91 -19.18
CA ALA A 109 -3.55 -20.13 -18.57
C ALA A 109 -4.93 -20.68 -18.95
N ILE A 110 -5.74 -21.01 -17.94
CA ILE A 110 -7.11 -21.49 -18.08
C ILE A 110 -8.05 -20.38 -17.60
N LYS A 111 -8.80 -19.77 -18.53
CA LYS A 111 -9.64 -18.59 -18.30
C LYS A 111 -11.10 -18.82 -18.67
N ASP A 112 -11.98 -17.96 -18.16
CA ASP A 112 -13.43 -18.04 -18.31
C ASP A 112 -13.98 -19.42 -17.90
N SER A 113 -14.84 -20.04 -18.70
CA SER A 113 -15.43 -21.36 -18.44
C SER A 113 -14.60 -22.52 -19.01
N SER A 114 -13.27 -22.37 -19.12
CA SER A 114 -12.42 -23.38 -19.78
C SER A 114 -12.09 -24.58 -18.91
N GLN A 115 -12.09 -25.78 -19.50
CA GLN A 115 -11.76 -27.03 -18.82
C GLN A 115 -10.59 -27.72 -19.50
N LEU A 116 -9.57 -28.07 -18.72
CA LEU A 116 -8.51 -28.98 -19.14
C LEU A 116 -8.82 -30.38 -18.61
N ILE A 117 -9.14 -31.33 -19.49
CA ILE A 117 -9.42 -32.71 -19.13
C ILE A 117 -8.16 -33.54 -19.38
N VAL A 118 -7.60 -34.13 -18.33
CA VAL A 118 -6.34 -34.87 -18.40
C VAL A 118 -6.61 -36.37 -18.33
N SER A 119 -6.23 -37.09 -19.39
CA SER A 119 -6.41 -38.54 -19.51
C SER A 119 -5.46 -39.31 -18.59
N SER A 120 -5.77 -40.58 -18.31
CA SER A 120 -5.00 -41.43 -17.39
C SER A 120 -3.57 -41.72 -17.84
N SER A 121 -3.31 -41.70 -19.15
CA SER A 121 -1.99 -41.88 -19.76
C SER A 121 -1.19 -40.59 -19.88
N ALA A 122 -1.77 -39.44 -19.54
CA ALA A 122 -1.15 -38.16 -19.77
C ALA A 122 0.00 -37.90 -18.79
N TYR A 123 0.91 -37.03 -19.21
CA TYR A 123 2.05 -36.62 -18.42
C TYR A 123 2.40 -35.17 -18.75
N LEU A 124 2.46 -34.30 -17.73
CA LEU A 124 2.61 -32.86 -17.92
C LEU A 124 3.93 -32.35 -17.29
N GLU A 125 4.67 -31.53 -18.04
CA GLU A 125 5.87 -30.84 -17.58
C GLU A 125 5.75 -29.33 -17.75
N PHE A 126 6.10 -28.58 -16.71
CA PHE A 126 6.19 -27.12 -16.69
C PHE A 126 7.55 -26.72 -16.13
N ILE A 127 8.46 -26.28 -17.01
CA ILE A 127 9.88 -26.08 -16.70
C ILE A 127 10.31 -24.65 -17.05
N ASN A 128 10.91 -23.93 -16.11
CA ASN A 128 11.45 -22.58 -16.33
C ASN A 128 10.42 -21.58 -16.90
N ASN A 129 9.13 -21.73 -16.60
CA ASN A 129 8.13 -20.78 -17.08
C ASN A 129 8.01 -19.60 -16.12
N TYR A 130 7.85 -18.40 -16.67
CA TYR A 130 7.77 -17.16 -15.93
C TYR A 130 6.41 -16.49 -16.16
N ALA A 131 5.76 -16.05 -15.08
CA ALA A 131 4.64 -15.14 -15.16
C ALA A 131 4.97 -13.84 -14.42
N PHE A 132 4.62 -12.69 -15.00
CA PHE A 132 4.80 -11.40 -14.31
C PHE A 132 3.96 -11.29 -13.04
N TYR A 133 2.86 -12.04 -12.94
CA TYR A 133 1.90 -11.88 -11.85
C TYR A 133 1.51 -13.19 -11.18
N LYS A 134 0.83 -14.12 -11.86
CA LYS A 134 0.25 -15.31 -11.21
C LYS A 134 0.50 -16.60 -11.97
N GLY A 135 0.91 -17.66 -11.27
CA GLY A 135 1.01 -19.00 -11.86
C GLY A 135 2.06 -19.08 -12.96
N GLY A 136 3.34 -19.10 -12.61
CA GLY A 136 4.43 -19.21 -13.60
C GLY A 136 4.29 -20.47 -14.46
N GLY A 137 4.02 -21.61 -13.84
CA GLY A 137 3.65 -22.83 -14.55
C GLY A 137 2.22 -22.78 -15.07
N ILE A 138 1.26 -22.82 -14.14
CA ILE A 138 -0.17 -22.95 -14.41
C ILE A 138 -0.94 -21.83 -13.71
N TYR A 139 -1.80 -21.15 -14.46
CA TYR A 139 -2.80 -20.24 -13.93
C TYR A 139 -4.21 -20.75 -14.24
N VAL A 140 -5.03 -20.87 -13.21
CA VAL A 140 -6.45 -21.17 -13.33
C VAL A 140 -7.23 -20.00 -12.77
N GLU A 141 -7.93 -19.29 -13.64
CA GLU A 141 -8.88 -18.27 -13.23
C GLU A 141 -10.00 -18.94 -12.44
N LYS A 142 -10.49 -18.32 -11.37
CA LYS A 142 -11.58 -18.88 -10.58
C LYS A 142 -12.93 -18.38 -11.09
N THR A 143 -13.52 -19.15 -12.00
CA THR A 143 -14.93 -19.01 -12.37
C THR A 143 -15.72 -20.21 -11.87
N SER A 144 -17.04 -20.23 -12.11
CA SER A 144 -17.88 -21.37 -11.72
C SER A 144 -17.54 -22.66 -12.49
N TYR A 145 -16.83 -22.57 -13.62
CA TYR A 145 -16.66 -23.69 -14.55
C TYR A 145 -15.23 -23.91 -15.03
N SER A 146 -14.28 -23.03 -14.70
CA SER A 146 -12.87 -23.24 -15.02
C SER A 146 -12.21 -24.27 -14.12
N GLY A 147 -11.39 -25.13 -14.70
CA GLY A 147 -10.64 -26.09 -13.89
C GLY A 147 -9.83 -27.12 -14.67
N ILE A 148 -9.19 -28.00 -13.91
CA ILE A 148 -8.45 -29.16 -14.41
C ILE A 148 -9.13 -30.41 -13.87
N ILE A 149 -9.62 -31.24 -14.78
CA ILE A 149 -10.33 -32.48 -14.48
C ILE A 149 -9.40 -33.64 -14.78
N LEU A 150 -9.08 -34.45 -13.77
CA LEU A 150 -8.24 -35.63 -13.92
C LEU A 150 -9.14 -36.86 -14.11
N LYS A 151 -8.98 -37.61 -15.21
CA LYS A 151 -9.74 -38.85 -15.45
C LYS A 151 -9.27 -40.02 -14.58
N ALA A 152 -8.06 -39.96 -14.03
CA ALA A 152 -7.49 -40.95 -13.12
C ALA A 152 -6.63 -40.29 -12.03
N PRO A 153 -6.39 -40.95 -10.89
CA PRO A 153 -5.45 -40.47 -9.89
C PRO A 153 -4.00 -40.71 -10.33
N ASN A 154 -3.06 -40.06 -9.64
CA ASN A 154 -1.62 -40.25 -9.79
C ASN A 154 -1.05 -39.95 -11.19
N ILE A 155 -1.76 -39.14 -11.99
CA ILE A 155 -1.25 -38.59 -13.25
C ILE A 155 -0.01 -37.75 -12.93
N PRO A 156 1.16 -37.98 -13.54
CA PRO A 156 2.34 -37.27 -13.13
C PRO A 156 2.36 -35.81 -13.61
N LEU A 157 2.80 -34.92 -12.73
CA LEU A 157 2.97 -33.49 -12.99
C LEU A 157 4.34 -33.05 -12.50
N THR A 158 5.14 -32.51 -13.42
CA THR A 158 6.47 -31.96 -13.15
C THR A 158 6.42 -30.44 -13.20
N LEU A 159 6.84 -29.79 -12.11
CA LEU A 159 6.93 -28.34 -11.97
C LEU A 159 8.35 -28.03 -11.48
N ILE A 160 9.14 -27.35 -12.32
CA ILE A 160 10.55 -27.08 -12.03
C ILE A 160 10.86 -25.64 -12.41
N ASN A 161 11.41 -24.88 -11.46
CA ASN A 161 11.94 -23.53 -11.66
C ASN A 161 10.96 -22.58 -12.35
N ASN A 162 9.67 -22.73 -12.10
CA ASN A 162 8.71 -21.71 -12.53
C ASN A 162 8.78 -20.52 -11.57
N SER A 163 8.33 -19.35 -12.00
CA SER A 163 8.37 -18.12 -11.19
C SER A 163 7.19 -17.19 -11.48
N ALA A 164 6.64 -16.57 -10.44
CA ALA A 164 5.60 -15.57 -10.49
C ALA A 164 5.60 -14.66 -9.24
N GLU A 165 4.80 -13.61 -9.23
CA GLU A 165 4.58 -12.83 -8.00
C GLU A 165 3.78 -13.64 -6.96
N PHE A 166 2.81 -14.45 -7.43
CA PHE A 166 2.01 -15.33 -6.58
C PHE A 166 1.83 -16.72 -7.22
N GLY A 167 2.20 -17.76 -6.45
CA GLY A 167 2.08 -19.16 -6.85
C GLY A 167 2.96 -19.46 -8.06
N ASP A 168 4.27 -19.55 -7.84
CA ASP A 168 5.26 -19.70 -8.91
C ASP A 168 4.93 -20.87 -9.84
N ASP A 169 4.53 -22.00 -9.27
CA ASP A 169 4.19 -23.19 -10.02
C ASP A 169 2.72 -23.18 -10.42
N ILE A 170 1.83 -22.92 -9.45
CA ILE A 170 0.39 -23.01 -9.64
C ILE A 170 -0.33 -21.86 -8.94
N TYR A 171 -1.20 -21.17 -9.68
CA TYR A 171 -2.20 -20.27 -9.10
C TYR A 171 -3.62 -20.75 -9.42
N GLY A 172 -4.48 -20.84 -8.40
CA GLY A 172 -5.93 -21.02 -8.55
C GLY A 172 -6.45 -22.46 -8.63
N TYR A 173 -5.57 -23.45 -8.75
CA TYR A 173 -5.93 -24.88 -8.69
C TYR A 173 -5.65 -25.46 -7.30
N THR A 174 -6.70 -25.92 -6.61
CA THR A 174 -6.63 -26.31 -5.19
C THR A 174 -7.35 -27.63 -4.93
N ARG A 175 -6.91 -28.36 -3.90
CA ARG A 175 -7.51 -29.63 -3.43
C ARG A 175 -9.03 -29.55 -3.20
N SER A 176 -9.56 -28.39 -2.77
CA SER A 176 -10.98 -28.26 -2.45
C SER A 176 -11.91 -28.32 -3.67
N ASN A 177 -11.36 -28.26 -4.89
CA ASN A 177 -12.19 -28.21 -6.10
C ASN A 177 -12.64 -29.61 -6.57
N HIS A 178 -11.99 -30.72 -6.18
CA HIS A 178 -12.31 -32.05 -6.73
C HIS A 178 -12.08 -33.21 -5.74
N ILE A 179 -13.05 -34.12 -5.61
CA ILE A 179 -13.12 -35.15 -4.56
C ILE A 179 -12.29 -36.42 -4.88
N ASN A 180 -11.93 -36.72 -6.14
CA ASN A 180 -11.48 -38.09 -6.45
C ASN A 180 -10.04 -38.27 -6.96
N ASN A 181 -9.44 -37.31 -7.67
CA ASN A 181 -8.14 -37.53 -8.34
C ASN A 181 -7.15 -36.39 -8.11
N ARG A 182 -5.88 -36.72 -7.87
CA ARG A 182 -4.76 -35.76 -7.73
C ARG A 182 -3.63 -36.08 -8.69
N PHE A 183 -2.89 -35.05 -9.06
CA PHE A 183 -1.60 -35.25 -9.71
C PHE A 183 -0.61 -35.91 -8.74
N ASN A 184 0.21 -36.82 -9.27
CA ASN A 184 1.41 -37.28 -8.63
C ASN A 184 2.54 -36.28 -8.94
N LEU A 185 2.85 -35.41 -7.99
CA LEU A 185 3.91 -34.42 -8.18
C LEU A 185 5.27 -35.13 -8.23
N THR A 186 6.00 -34.98 -9.33
CA THR A 186 7.35 -35.56 -9.46
C THR A 186 8.35 -34.85 -8.54
N ASN A 187 8.09 -33.59 -8.22
CA ASN A 187 8.73 -32.83 -7.15
C ASN A 187 7.66 -32.39 -6.13
N PRO A 188 7.75 -32.80 -4.85
CA PRO A 188 6.71 -32.51 -3.87
C PRO A 188 6.68 -31.04 -3.42
N ASN A 189 7.79 -30.32 -3.55
CA ASN A 189 7.90 -28.93 -3.10
C ASN A 189 7.51 -27.99 -4.22
N ILE A 190 6.29 -27.47 -4.16
CA ILE A 190 5.77 -26.51 -5.14
C ILE A 190 5.28 -25.24 -4.45
N SER A 191 5.44 -24.11 -5.13
CA SER A 191 4.90 -22.81 -4.74
C SER A 191 3.51 -22.65 -5.37
N SER A 192 2.48 -22.65 -4.52
CA SER A 192 1.10 -22.49 -4.99
C SER A 192 0.25 -21.66 -4.05
N THR A 193 -0.73 -20.97 -4.62
CA THR A 193 -1.74 -20.20 -3.92
C THR A 193 -2.97 -20.02 -4.82
N GLY A 194 -3.94 -19.24 -4.39
CA GLY A 194 -5.11 -18.94 -5.19
C GLY A 194 -5.81 -17.69 -4.71
N ASP A 195 -7.02 -17.48 -5.18
CA ASP A 195 -7.79 -16.31 -4.78
C ASP A 195 -8.01 -16.26 -3.28
N VAL A 196 -8.01 -15.03 -2.76
CA VAL A 196 -8.27 -14.73 -1.36
C VAL A 196 -9.47 -15.50 -0.80
N ARG A 197 -9.22 -16.16 0.32
CA ARG A 197 -10.20 -16.92 1.11
C ARG A 197 -10.36 -16.33 2.50
N LYS A 198 -9.28 -15.83 3.08
CA LYS A 198 -9.27 -15.28 4.43
C LYS A 198 -8.44 -14.00 4.48
N VAL A 199 -8.86 -13.10 5.37
CA VAL A 199 -8.14 -11.88 5.72
C VAL A 199 -7.84 -11.91 7.21
N ASN A 200 -6.64 -11.49 7.63
CA ASN A 200 -6.27 -11.34 9.04
C ASN A 200 -5.43 -10.08 9.23
N PHE A 201 -5.38 -9.54 10.46
CA PHE A 201 -4.41 -8.51 10.82
C PHE A 201 -3.02 -9.13 11.03
N CYS A 202 -1.98 -8.46 10.53
CA CYS A 202 -0.59 -8.89 10.71
C CYS A 202 -0.06 -8.66 12.13
N THR A 203 -0.37 -7.50 12.70
CA THR A 203 -0.04 -7.17 14.08
C THR A 203 -1.26 -7.39 14.95
N TYR A 204 -1.19 -8.38 15.84
CA TYR A 204 -2.22 -8.58 16.86
C TYR A 204 -2.04 -7.53 17.96
N LYS A 205 -2.85 -6.47 17.95
CA LYS A 205 -3.03 -5.60 19.11
C LYS A 205 -4.45 -5.82 19.65
N ASN A 206 -4.53 -6.06 20.95
CA ASN A 206 -5.77 -6.29 21.71
C ASN A 206 -6.83 -5.24 21.30
N PRO A 207 -8.08 -5.63 20.97
CA PRO A 207 -9.05 -4.75 20.33
C PRO A 207 -9.68 -3.84 21.38
N ARG A 208 -8.93 -2.88 21.89
CA ARG A 208 -9.58 -1.68 22.41
C ARG A 208 -9.97 -0.85 21.21
N TYR A 209 -11.24 -0.45 21.17
CA TYR A 209 -11.74 0.47 20.16
C TYR A 209 -10.80 1.67 20.03
N LYS A 210 -10.61 2.16 18.81
CA LYS A 210 -9.76 3.32 18.57
C LYS A 210 -10.62 4.57 18.61
N GLN A 211 -10.24 5.54 19.43
CA GLN A 211 -10.80 6.87 19.35
C GLN A 211 -10.11 7.61 18.19
N ILE A 212 -10.90 8.17 17.29
CA ILE A 212 -10.44 8.92 16.12
C ILE A 212 -11.19 10.25 16.01
N TYR A 213 -10.66 11.15 15.21
CA TYR A 213 -11.34 12.38 14.82
C TYR A 213 -11.92 12.28 13.40
N PRO A 214 -12.97 13.05 13.07
CA PRO A 214 -13.51 13.14 11.72
C PRO A 214 -12.42 13.40 10.66
N GLY A 215 -12.39 12.57 9.62
CA GLY A 215 -11.38 12.64 8.55
C GLY A 215 -10.01 12.01 8.88
N GLN A 216 -9.80 11.53 10.11
CA GLN A 216 -8.58 10.82 10.49
C GLN A 216 -8.56 9.41 9.87
N ALA A 217 -7.43 9.05 9.26
CA ALA A 217 -7.24 7.78 8.62
C ALA A 217 -6.94 6.64 9.62
N LEU A 218 -7.69 5.54 9.46
CA LEU A 218 -7.41 4.26 10.08
C LEU A 218 -6.47 3.45 9.17
N LYS A 219 -5.28 3.12 9.66
CA LYS A 219 -4.25 2.36 8.95
C LYS A 219 -4.11 0.97 9.52
N PHE A 220 -4.20 -0.06 8.68
CA PHE A 220 -4.08 -1.47 9.10
C PHE A 220 -3.06 -2.21 8.24
N HIS A 221 -2.28 -3.06 8.89
CA HIS A 221 -1.46 -4.06 8.21
C HIS A 221 -2.22 -5.37 8.21
N ILE A 222 -2.55 -5.86 7.02
CA ILE A 222 -3.36 -7.06 6.83
C ILE A 222 -2.62 -8.07 5.96
N VAL A 223 -2.97 -9.34 6.10
CA VAL A 223 -2.52 -10.42 5.23
C VAL A 223 -3.73 -11.07 4.58
N LEU A 224 -3.63 -11.29 3.27
CA LEU A 224 -4.60 -12.05 2.49
C LEU A 224 -4.02 -13.43 2.23
N VAL A 225 -4.84 -14.46 2.47
CA VAL A 225 -4.44 -15.85 2.22
C VAL A 225 -5.46 -16.57 1.36
N GLY A 226 -4.96 -17.34 0.39
CA GLY A 226 -5.69 -18.23 -0.50
C GLY A 226 -5.36 -19.69 -0.19
N TYR A 227 -6.14 -20.62 -0.74
CA TYR A 227 -5.77 -22.03 -0.66
C TYR A 227 -4.68 -22.34 -1.67
N ASP A 228 -3.67 -23.10 -1.24
CA ASP A 228 -2.65 -23.68 -2.11
C ASP A 228 -3.15 -25.01 -2.73
N TYR A 229 -2.26 -25.68 -3.48
CA TYR A 229 -2.54 -26.98 -4.08
C TYR A 229 -2.95 -28.04 -3.05
N PHE A 230 -2.33 -28.04 -1.86
CA PHE A 230 -2.55 -29.03 -0.81
C PHE A 230 -3.80 -28.74 0.05
N GLY A 231 -4.36 -27.54 -0.08
CA GLY A 231 -5.49 -27.04 0.72
C GLY A 231 -5.08 -26.27 1.98
N SER A 232 -3.78 -25.96 2.13
CA SER A 232 -3.28 -25.08 3.18
C SER A 232 -3.44 -23.61 2.78
N LEU A 233 -3.38 -22.70 3.76
CA LEU A 233 -3.47 -21.27 3.50
C LEU A 233 -2.08 -20.69 3.19
N ASN A 234 -1.94 -20.05 2.03
CA ASN A 234 -0.73 -19.36 1.62
C ASN A 234 -1.04 -17.90 1.23
N VAL A 235 -0.03 -17.03 1.29
CA VAL A 235 -0.16 -15.60 1.00
C VAL A 235 -0.63 -15.41 -0.45
N THR A 236 -1.49 -14.42 -0.64
CA THR A 236 -2.02 -14.02 -1.94
C THR A 236 -2.37 -12.53 -1.90
N ASP A 237 -2.94 -12.04 -2.98
CA ASP A 237 -3.52 -10.71 -3.07
C ASP A 237 -5.03 -10.77 -3.36
N GLY A 238 -5.67 -9.62 -3.38
CA GLY A 238 -7.06 -9.55 -3.77
C GLY A 238 -7.77 -8.27 -3.36
N THR A 239 -9.00 -8.15 -3.84
CA THR A 239 -9.90 -7.05 -3.47
C THR A 239 -10.64 -7.38 -2.17
N LEU A 240 -10.56 -6.45 -1.24
CA LEU A 240 -11.37 -6.38 -0.04
C LEU A 240 -12.51 -5.39 -0.22
N GLU A 241 -13.64 -5.74 0.36
CA GLU A 241 -14.76 -4.85 0.54
C GLU A 241 -14.65 -4.22 1.93
N ILE A 242 -14.72 -2.89 2.00
CA ILE A 242 -14.80 -2.16 3.26
C ILE A 242 -16.26 -1.82 3.51
N ARG A 243 -16.78 -2.24 4.66
CA ARG A 243 -18.11 -1.89 5.13
C ARG A 243 -18.04 -1.09 6.40
N ASP A 244 -19.02 -0.21 6.60
CA ASP A 244 -19.07 0.67 7.76
C ASP A 244 -20.50 0.85 8.27
N GLY A 245 -20.67 0.90 9.58
CA GLY A 245 -21.98 1.00 10.22
C GLY A 245 -21.93 0.92 11.75
N LEU A 246 -23.10 0.83 12.37
CA LEU A 246 -23.23 0.74 13.84
C LEU A 246 -23.02 -0.68 14.36
N THR A 247 -23.36 -1.69 13.56
CA THR A 247 -23.16 -3.10 13.90
C THR A 247 -22.67 -3.86 12.66
N PRO A 248 -22.02 -5.03 12.81
CA PRO A 248 -21.54 -5.79 11.67
C PRO A 248 -22.64 -6.16 10.67
N GLY A 249 -23.89 -6.29 11.15
CA GLY A 249 -25.06 -6.60 10.31
C GLY A 249 -25.69 -5.39 9.62
N SER A 250 -25.50 -4.17 10.14
CA SER A 250 -25.98 -2.92 9.51
C SER A 250 -24.92 -2.23 8.66
N ALA A 251 -23.67 -2.73 8.69
CA ALA A 251 -22.57 -2.19 7.91
C ALA A 251 -22.81 -2.36 6.40
N HIS A 252 -22.78 -1.26 5.66
CA HIS A 252 -22.94 -1.23 4.21
C HIS A 252 -21.60 -0.97 3.53
N THR A 253 -21.47 -1.41 2.29
CA THR A 253 -20.25 -1.21 1.49
C THR A 253 -20.00 0.28 1.30
N VAL A 254 -18.82 0.74 1.71
CA VAL A 254 -18.37 2.12 1.55
C VAL A 254 -17.20 2.24 0.57
N ASP A 255 -16.40 1.18 0.42
CA ASP A 255 -15.24 1.19 -0.47
C ASP A 255 -14.80 -0.22 -0.89
N HIS A 256 -13.98 -0.30 -1.94
CA HIS A 256 -13.27 -1.51 -2.35
C HIS A 256 -11.78 -1.23 -2.48
N VAL A 257 -10.97 -1.92 -1.69
CA VAL A 257 -9.51 -1.76 -1.69
C VAL A 257 -8.84 -3.02 -2.20
N TYR A 258 -7.95 -2.87 -3.17
CA TYR A 258 -7.09 -3.96 -3.61
C TYR A 258 -5.83 -4.00 -2.75
N ALA A 259 -5.65 -5.09 -2.01
CA ALA A 259 -4.51 -5.29 -1.12
C ALA A 259 -3.52 -6.26 -1.74
N ARG A 260 -2.26 -5.82 -1.82
CA ARG A 260 -1.13 -6.57 -2.34
C ARG A 260 0.04 -6.52 -1.35
N PRO A 261 0.59 -7.67 -0.94
CA PRO A 261 1.77 -7.72 -0.08
C PRO A 261 2.98 -7.01 -0.71
N ASN A 262 3.81 -6.39 0.13
CA ASN A 262 5.09 -5.83 -0.33
C ASN A 262 6.10 -6.96 -0.63
N PRO A 263 7.07 -6.76 -1.54
CA PRO A 263 8.06 -7.82 -1.87
C PRO A 263 8.80 -8.42 -0.67
N ASN A 264 8.99 -7.63 0.39
CA ASN A 264 9.72 -8.02 1.60
C ASN A 264 8.80 -8.34 2.80
N SER A 265 7.48 -8.40 2.60
CA SER A 265 6.53 -8.65 3.69
C SER A 265 5.25 -9.33 3.19
N SER A 266 4.74 -10.31 3.92
CA SER A 266 3.42 -10.90 3.68
C SER A 266 2.25 -9.96 3.93
N CYS A 267 2.52 -8.74 4.43
CA CYS A 267 1.51 -7.78 4.86
C CYS A 267 1.33 -6.64 3.85
N SER A 268 0.08 -6.21 3.70
CA SER A 268 -0.34 -5.04 2.93
C SER A 268 -0.83 -3.95 3.88
N LEU A 269 -0.46 -2.69 3.62
CA LEU A 269 -1.03 -1.54 4.32
C LEU A 269 -2.32 -1.11 3.62
N ILE A 270 -3.41 -1.03 4.38
CA ILE A 270 -4.68 -0.44 3.94
C ILE A 270 -5.02 0.79 4.77
N GLU A 271 -5.65 1.76 4.13
CA GLU A 271 -6.08 3.01 4.76
C GLU A 271 -7.58 3.21 4.52
N TYR A 272 -8.32 3.51 5.59
CA TYR A 272 -9.74 3.85 5.53
C TYR A 272 -10.00 5.15 6.28
N LYS A 273 -10.81 6.06 5.71
CA LYS A 273 -11.22 7.32 6.33
C LYS A 273 -12.73 7.30 6.58
N PRO A 274 -13.17 6.98 7.82
CA PRO A 274 -14.58 7.00 8.17
C PRO A 274 -15.23 8.36 7.89
N ASN A 275 -16.47 8.32 7.41
CA ASN A 275 -17.26 9.52 7.15
C ASN A 275 -18.47 9.60 8.11
N HIS A 276 -18.20 9.74 9.40
CA HIS A 276 -19.23 9.98 10.40
C HIS A 276 -19.00 11.31 11.09
N ALA A 277 -20.09 11.99 11.44
CA ALA A 277 -20.03 13.14 12.33
C ALA A 277 -19.53 12.70 13.72
N PRO A 278 -18.94 13.61 14.51
CA PRO A 278 -18.64 13.38 15.91
C PRO A 278 -19.85 12.80 16.63
N SER A 279 -19.66 11.64 17.22
CA SER A 279 -20.65 11.03 18.09
C SER A 279 -19.93 10.11 19.07
N HIS A 280 -20.39 10.10 20.32
CA HIS A 280 -19.89 9.15 21.32
C HIS A 280 -20.49 7.74 21.11
N VAL A 281 -20.87 7.42 19.88
CA VAL A 281 -21.41 6.14 19.46
C VAL A 281 -20.27 5.30 18.90
N GLU A 282 -20.32 4.01 19.20
CA GLU A 282 -19.40 3.03 18.66
C GLU A 282 -19.82 2.62 17.25
N TYR A 283 -18.90 2.77 16.30
CA TYR A 283 -19.03 2.28 14.93
C TYR A 283 -18.15 1.06 14.73
N VAL A 284 -18.48 0.27 13.71
CA VAL A 284 -17.72 -0.90 13.30
C VAL A 284 -17.39 -0.83 11.83
N MET A 285 -16.10 -0.92 11.54
CA MET A 285 -15.60 -1.14 10.20
C MET A 285 -15.37 -2.64 9.99
N VAL A 286 -15.83 -3.16 8.85
CA VAL A 286 -15.70 -4.57 8.48
C VAL A 286 -14.91 -4.67 7.19
N LEU A 287 -13.82 -5.44 7.21
CA LEU A 287 -13.08 -5.84 6.02
C LEU A 287 -13.57 -7.21 5.61
N ALA A 288 -14.23 -7.29 4.46
CA ALA A 288 -14.82 -8.51 3.95
C ALA A 288 -14.14 -8.96 2.65
N THR A 289 -14.05 -10.27 2.47
CA THR A 289 -13.67 -10.91 1.21
C THR A 289 -14.93 -11.37 0.48
N LYS A 290 -14.86 -11.55 -0.85
CA LYS A 290 -15.97 -12.12 -1.65
C LYS A 290 -16.47 -13.50 -1.19
N LYS A 291 -15.68 -14.22 -0.38
CA LYS A 291 -16.01 -15.55 0.15
C LYS A 291 -16.43 -15.51 1.62
N SER A 292 -16.92 -14.36 2.09
CA SER A 292 -17.54 -14.18 3.40
C SER A 292 -16.60 -14.39 4.60
N SER A 293 -15.27 -14.36 4.40
CA SER A 293 -14.35 -14.11 5.51
C SER A 293 -14.36 -12.61 5.79
N PHE A 294 -14.53 -12.25 7.06
CA PHE A 294 -14.51 -10.87 7.51
C PHE A 294 -13.70 -10.73 8.80
N ILE A 295 -13.09 -9.57 8.97
CA ILE A 295 -12.55 -9.07 10.23
C ILE A 295 -13.17 -7.71 10.50
N TYR A 296 -13.35 -7.35 11.76
CA TYR A 296 -13.97 -6.10 12.13
C TYR A 296 -13.11 -5.31 13.12
N TRP A 297 -13.29 -4.00 13.12
CA TRP A 297 -12.59 -3.07 13.97
C TRP A 297 -13.57 -2.02 14.50
N HIS A 298 -13.59 -1.85 15.83
CA HIS A 298 -14.46 -0.91 16.51
C HIS A 298 -13.76 0.44 16.69
N TYR A 299 -14.50 1.53 16.49
CA TYR A 299 -13.97 2.88 16.65
C TYR A 299 -15.06 3.86 17.08
N ILE A 300 -14.64 4.97 17.69
CA ILE A 300 -15.52 6.07 18.13
C ILE A 300 -14.99 7.36 17.50
N VAL A 301 -15.90 8.19 16.98
CA VAL A 301 -15.55 9.46 16.36
C VAL A 301 -15.75 10.59 17.36
N ASN A 302 -14.65 11.06 17.93
CA ASN A 302 -14.65 12.17 18.87
C ASN A 302 -14.86 13.52 18.18
N GLU A 303 -15.21 14.54 18.95
CA GLU A 303 -15.21 15.93 18.50
C GLU A 303 -13.81 16.39 18.07
N CYS A 304 -13.73 17.34 17.13
CA CYS A 304 -12.46 17.84 16.62
C CYS A 304 -11.61 18.46 17.74
N PRO A 305 -10.29 18.20 17.76
CA PRO A 305 -9.39 18.72 18.78
C PRO A 305 -9.25 20.25 18.68
N ILE A 306 -8.71 20.89 19.72
CA ILE A 306 -8.45 22.33 19.72
C ILE A 306 -7.61 22.71 18.50
N GLY A 307 -7.99 23.78 17.80
CA GLY A 307 -7.35 24.21 16.55
C GLY A 307 -7.99 23.64 15.29
N PHE A 308 -8.90 22.69 15.43
CA PHE A 308 -9.66 22.11 14.34
C PHE A 308 -11.15 22.36 14.54
N SER A 309 -11.89 22.50 13.44
CA SER A 309 -13.36 22.55 13.44
C SER A 309 -13.90 21.61 12.39
N ILE A 310 -15.13 21.14 12.60
CA ILE A 310 -15.80 20.32 11.61
C ILE A 310 -16.07 21.16 10.35
N ASP A 311 -15.55 20.69 9.22
CA ASP A 311 -15.96 21.12 7.90
C ASP A 311 -16.87 20.04 7.33
N SER A 312 -18.09 20.46 6.98
CA SER A 312 -19.13 19.62 6.38
C SER A 312 -19.28 19.86 4.87
N SER A 313 -18.31 20.55 4.26
CA SER A 313 -18.29 20.79 2.82
C SER A 313 -18.39 19.46 2.05
N GLN A 314 -19.30 19.41 1.06
CA GLN A 314 -19.57 18.23 0.22
C GLN A 314 -20.18 17.00 0.92
N GLY A 315 -20.78 17.15 2.11
CA GLY A 315 -21.46 16.04 2.80
C GLY A 315 -20.51 15.04 3.46
N ARG A 316 -19.25 15.44 3.69
CA ARG A 316 -18.30 14.69 4.51
C ARG A 316 -18.00 15.43 5.80
N SER A 317 -17.88 14.72 6.91
CA SER A 317 -17.47 15.29 8.19
C SER A 317 -15.95 15.15 8.35
N ILE A 318 -15.22 16.24 8.16
CA ILE A 318 -13.76 16.26 8.26
C ILE A 318 -13.34 17.37 9.23
N CYS A 319 -12.39 17.11 10.12
CA CYS A 319 -11.79 18.17 10.93
C CYS A 319 -10.80 18.97 10.07
N ALA A 320 -11.16 20.20 9.72
CA ALA A 320 -10.30 21.18 9.06
C ALA A 320 -9.75 22.18 10.07
N CYS A 321 -8.88 23.11 9.64
CA CYS A 321 -8.42 24.20 10.50
C CYS A 321 -9.62 24.97 11.07
N SER A 322 -9.63 25.25 12.37
CA SER A 322 -10.66 26.10 12.96
C SER A 322 -10.59 27.52 12.41
N GLN A 323 -11.69 28.27 12.49
CA GLN A 323 -11.73 29.66 12.03
C GLN A 323 -10.61 30.52 12.65
N SER A 324 -10.25 30.27 13.91
CA SER A 324 -9.18 31.01 14.61
C SER A 324 -7.77 30.66 14.09
N VAL A 325 -7.59 29.49 13.47
CA VAL A 325 -6.31 29.02 12.91
C VAL A 325 -6.23 29.31 11.41
N SER A 326 -7.35 29.22 10.70
CA SER A 326 -7.44 29.30 9.25
C SER A 326 -6.96 30.66 8.70
N ARG A 327 -5.96 30.63 7.81
CA ARG A 327 -5.41 31.75 7.03
C ARG A 327 -4.83 31.21 5.70
N GLU A 328 -4.58 32.09 4.73
CA GLU A 328 -4.09 31.72 3.38
C GLU A 328 -2.80 30.87 3.39
N ASN A 329 -1.92 31.09 4.36
CA ASN A 329 -0.65 30.38 4.50
C ASN A 329 -0.63 29.31 5.59
N VAL A 330 -1.79 28.82 6.04
CA VAL A 330 -1.90 27.83 7.12
C VAL A 330 -2.63 26.58 6.62
N THR A 331 -2.06 25.41 6.89
CA THR A 331 -2.65 24.11 6.60
C THR A 331 -2.66 23.22 7.85
N CYS A 332 -3.69 22.40 8.00
CA CYS A 332 -3.83 21.50 9.16
C CYS A 332 -4.00 20.05 8.68
N ASP A 333 -3.28 19.13 9.32
CA ASP A 333 -3.38 17.68 9.08
C ASP A 333 -3.88 16.97 10.34
N ILE A 334 -5.11 16.45 10.26
CA ILE A 334 -5.76 15.73 11.36
C ILE A 334 -5.09 14.37 11.67
N ASN A 335 -4.36 13.78 10.73
CA ASN A 335 -3.72 12.47 10.97
C ASN A 335 -2.57 12.56 11.96
N SER A 336 -1.83 13.66 11.88
CA SER A 336 -0.66 13.95 12.71
C SER A 336 -0.94 14.99 13.80
N LEU A 337 -2.12 15.63 13.78
CA LEU A 337 -2.46 16.81 14.59
C LEU A 337 -1.52 18.00 14.34
N ASN A 338 -0.89 18.03 13.17
CA ASN A 338 0.08 19.03 12.82
C ASN A 338 -0.60 20.24 12.16
N ILE A 339 -0.10 21.41 12.50
CA ILE A 339 -0.42 22.68 11.84
C ILE A 339 0.86 23.14 11.15
N THR A 340 0.76 23.50 9.88
CA THR A 340 1.87 24.05 9.11
C THR A 340 1.53 25.47 8.72
N HIS A 341 2.42 26.42 8.98
CA HIS A 341 2.27 27.78 8.50
C HIS A 341 3.53 28.23 7.74
N ASN A 342 3.34 29.20 6.85
CA ASN A 342 4.42 29.86 6.14
C ASN A 342 4.41 31.37 6.40
N GLY A 343 5.59 31.95 6.63
CA GLY A 343 5.76 33.37 6.96
C GLY A 343 5.77 33.68 8.45
N LEU A 344 5.89 34.98 8.75
CA LEU A 344 6.05 35.57 10.09
C LEU A 344 4.75 35.53 10.90
N LEU A 345 4.35 34.32 11.30
CA LEU A 345 3.15 34.05 12.05
C LEU A 345 3.49 33.28 13.31
N TRP A 346 2.71 33.49 14.37
CA TRP A 346 2.74 32.64 15.55
C TRP A 346 1.33 32.19 15.90
N ILE A 347 1.15 30.88 16.05
CA ILE A 347 -0.11 30.26 16.42
C ILE A 347 0.08 29.48 17.72
N GLY A 348 -0.76 29.76 18.71
CA GLY A 348 -0.73 29.03 19.97
C GLY A 348 -2.00 29.24 20.79
N THR A 349 -2.00 28.80 22.03
CA THR A 349 -3.14 28.94 22.93
C THR A 349 -2.85 29.87 24.09
N TYR A 350 -3.90 30.49 24.63
CA TYR A 350 -3.80 31.28 25.85
C TYR A 350 -3.63 30.34 27.05
N HIS A 351 -2.53 30.51 27.78
CA HIS A 351 -2.19 29.67 28.93
C HIS A 351 -3.22 29.89 30.07
N THR A 352 -3.99 28.86 30.41
CA THR A 352 -4.75 28.81 31.66
C THR A 352 -3.89 28.13 32.74
N SER A 353 -4.25 28.27 34.02
CA SER A 353 -3.54 27.65 35.15
C SER A 353 -3.58 26.11 35.19
N THR A 354 -4.28 25.48 34.24
CA THR A 354 -4.38 24.03 34.05
C THR A 354 -3.42 23.54 32.97
N PRO A 355 -2.87 22.31 33.07
CA PRO A 355 -2.05 21.73 32.01
C PRO A 355 -2.82 21.71 30.68
N PHE A 356 -2.28 22.35 29.64
CA PHE A 356 -2.88 22.38 28.31
C PHE A 356 -2.73 21.02 27.61
N ASN A 357 -3.79 20.54 26.97
CA ASN A 357 -3.78 19.33 26.16
C ASN A 357 -4.55 19.58 24.86
N ALA A 358 -3.82 19.75 23.75
CA ALA A 358 -4.40 19.98 22.43
C ALA A 358 -5.27 18.82 21.92
N ASN A 359 -5.11 17.62 22.47
CA ASN A 359 -5.88 16.45 22.06
C ASN A 359 -7.27 16.42 22.72
N ALA A 360 -7.51 17.26 23.74
CA ALA A 360 -8.81 17.38 24.36
C ALA A 360 -9.71 18.33 23.55
N THR A 361 -11.03 18.12 23.62
CA THR A 361 -11.99 19.16 23.26
C THR A 361 -12.16 20.09 24.44
N ASN A 362 -11.75 21.35 24.27
CA ASN A 362 -12.01 22.39 25.27
C ASN A 362 -12.69 23.59 24.59
N PRO A 363 -13.99 23.83 24.84
CA PRO A 363 -14.71 24.95 24.26
C PRO A 363 -14.20 26.32 24.73
N ASN A 364 -13.39 26.36 25.80
CA ASN A 364 -12.85 27.60 26.37
C ASN A 364 -11.38 27.86 25.96
N ALA A 365 -10.81 27.06 25.05
CA ALA A 365 -9.45 27.29 24.57
C ALA A 365 -9.40 28.50 23.63
N CYS A 366 -8.78 29.59 24.09
CA CYS A 366 -8.53 30.76 23.25
C CYS A 366 -7.28 30.51 22.40
N ILE A 367 -7.43 30.53 21.08
CA ILE A 367 -6.34 30.41 20.11
C ILE A 367 -5.90 31.81 19.71
N ILE A 368 -4.60 32.03 19.78
CA ILE A 368 -3.93 33.25 19.34
C ILE A 368 -3.26 32.93 18.01
N ASN A 369 -3.55 33.73 16.99
CA ASN A 369 -3.01 33.61 15.65
C ASN A 369 -2.65 35.02 15.17
N GLU A 370 -1.41 35.42 15.46
CA GLU A 370 -0.94 36.80 15.34
C GLU A 370 0.34 36.87 14.51
N ASP A 371 0.51 37.99 13.79
CA ASP A 371 1.72 38.25 13.02
C ASP A 371 2.89 38.47 13.98
N CYS A 372 3.99 37.77 13.73
CA CYS A 372 5.14 37.73 14.61
C CYS A 372 6.34 38.40 13.94
N LEU A 373 6.53 39.68 14.25
CA LEU A 373 7.55 40.52 13.61
C LEU A 373 9.00 40.12 13.95
N LEU A 374 9.24 39.57 15.15
CA LEU A 374 10.58 39.20 15.60
C LEU A 374 10.60 37.75 16.10
N TYR A 375 11.66 37.03 15.75
CA TYR A 375 12.03 35.71 16.29
C TYR A 375 11.16 34.50 15.91
N CYS A 376 10.13 34.68 15.09
CA CYS A 376 9.46 33.57 14.43
C CYS A 376 10.21 33.13 13.18
N SER A 377 10.10 31.86 12.83
CA SER A 377 10.66 31.33 11.59
C SER A 377 9.95 31.94 10.37
N PRO A 378 10.67 32.54 9.42
CA PRO A 378 10.08 33.00 8.16
C PRO A 378 9.82 31.85 7.17
N ASN A 379 10.47 30.69 7.39
CA ASN A 379 10.32 29.50 6.54
C ASN A 379 9.12 28.65 6.99
N PRO A 380 8.60 27.75 6.13
CA PRO A 380 7.54 26.83 6.51
C PRO A 380 7.90 26.02 7.76
N VAL A 381 7.06 26.09 8.79
CA VAL A 381 7.20 25.30 10.02
C VAL A 381 5.97 24.44 10.22
N THR A 382 6.20 23.18 10.57
CA THR A 382 5.17 22.23 11.00
C THR A 382 5.32 22.01 12.50
N PHE A 383 4.24 22.24 13.24
CA PHE A 383 4.22 22.13 14.70
C PHE A 383 2.91 21.51 15.19
N GLN A 384 2.88 21.13 16.47
CA GLN A 384 1.65 20.72 17.16
C GLN A 384 1.29 21.79 18.18
N LEU A 385 0.00 22.00 18.48
CA LEU A 385 -0.41 22.96 19.50
C LEU A 385 0.13 22.62 20.90
N ASN A 386 0.53 21.37 21.15
CA ASN A 386 1.22 20.97 22.38
C ASN A 386 2.69 21.43 22.43
N ASP A 387 3.31 21.76 21.29
CA ASP A 387 4.70 22.17 21.16
C ASP A 387 4.82 23.37 20.20
N THR A 388 4.38 24.53 20.69
CA THR A 388 4.38 25.78 19.92
C THR A 388 5.77 26.41 19.74
N ASP A 389 6.77 25.97 20.52
CA ASP A 389 8.12 26.56 20.53
C ASP A 389 8.89 26.29 19.24
N THR A 390 8.51 25.24 18.50
CA THR A 390 9.07 24.89 17.17
C THR A 390 8.91 25.99 16.12
N GLN A 391 7.95 26.91 16.30
CA GLN A 391 7.74 28.08 15.45
C GLN A 391 8.83 29.16 15.59
N CYS A 392 9.69 29.05 16.61
CA CYS A 392 10.65 30.08 17.01
C CYS A 392 12.09 29.77 16.57
N VAL A 393 12.88 30.82 16.31
CA VAL A 393 14.33 30.75 16.04
C VAL A 393 15.17 31.10 17.28
N ASP A 394 16.49 30.88 17.21
CA ASP A 394 17.47 31.27 18.24
C ASP A 394 17.18 30.74 19.66
N ASN A 395 16.64 29.52 19.78
CA ASN A 395 16.23 28.89 21.04
C ASN A 395 15.22 29.72 21.86
N ARG A 396 14.44 30.55 21.17
CA ARG A 396 13.27 31.20 21.74
C ARG A 396 12.07 30.25 21.76
N GLY A 397 11.07 30.60 22.54
CA GLY A 397 9.85 29.85 22.75
C GLY A 397 8.80 30.73 23.41
N GLN A 398 7.75 30.09 23.91
CA GLN A 398 6.59 30.73 24.51
C GLN A 398 5.84 31.63 23.52
N ARG A 399 4.88 32.40 24.05
CA ARG A 399 4.04 33.30 23.27
C ARG A 399 4.87 34.21 22.37
N MET A 400 4.58 34.16 21.07
CA MET A 400 5.23 34.97 20.03
C MET A 400 6.76 34.91 20.07
N CYS A 401 7.35 33.80 20.55
CA CYS A 401 8.80 33.65 20.65
C CYS A 401 9.47 34.75 21.53
N GLY A 402 8.70 35.32 22.47
CA GLY A 402 9.15 36.44 23.30
C GLY A 402 10.20 36.06 24.34
N SER A 403 10.21 34.79 24.76
CA SER A 403 11.05 34.28 25.85
C SER A 403 12.07 33.25 25.37
N CYS A 404 13.11 33.01 26.16
CA CYS A 404 13.98 31.86 25.97
C CYS A 404 13.27 30.58 26.41
N ARG A 405 13.54 29.46 25.71
CA ARG A 405 13.06 28.14 26.13
C ARG A 405 13.58 27.79 27.52
N GLU A 406 12.94 26.83 28.18
CA GLU A 406 13.42 26.34 29.47
C GLU A 406 14.90 25.94 29.40
N ARG A 407 15.70 26.33 30.40
CA ARG A 407 17.17 26.16 30.50
C ARG A 407 18.00 27.04 29.57
N TYR A 408 17.38 27.96 28.84
CA TYR A 408 18.07 28.99 28.08
C TYR A 408 17.88 30.37 28.71
N SER A 409 18.85 31.25 28.51
CA SER A 409 18.79 32.66 28.91
C SER A 409 19.40 33.54 27.82
N LEU A 410 19.11 34.84 27.89
CA LEU A 410 19.65 35.81 26.95
C LEU A 410 21.17 35.91 27.07
N LEU A 411 21.86 35.84 25.95
CA LEU A 411 23.28 36.11 25.87
C LEU A 411 23.55 37.60 26.01
N MET A 412 24.53 37.98 26.84
CA MET A 412 24.87 39.39 27.08
C MET A 412 25.23 40.09 25.77
N GLY A 413 24.56 41.22 25.47
CA GLY A 413 24.75 41.98 24.23
C GLY A 413 24.12 41.36 22.97
N SER A 414 23.28 40.34 23.12
CA SER A 414 22.60 39.67 22.00
C SER A 414 21.13 39.44 22.30
N ASN A 415 20.33 39.24 21.25
CA ASN A 415 18.93 38.85 21.33
C ASN A 415 18.73 37.31 21.25
N LYS A 416 19.82 36.55 21.17
CA LYS A 416 19.84 35.09 21.09
C LYS A 416 19.81 34.45 22.47
N CYS A 417 19.12 33.33 22.58
CA CYS A 417 19.06 32.53 23.78
C CYS A 417 20.17 31.47 23.77
N GLY A 418 21.04 31.52 24.76
CA GLY A 418 22.11 30.56 24.99
C GLY A 418 21.77 29.63 26.14
N HIS A 419 22.37 28.44 26.15
CA HIS A 419 22.18 27.50 27.23
C HIS A 419 22.78 28.06 28.53
N CYS A 420 22.00 28.02 29.62
CA CYS A 420 22.51 28.38 30.93
C CYS A 420 23.60 27.40 31.34
N HIS A 421 24.82 27.88 31.58
CA HIS A 421 25.91 27.05 32.08
C HIS A 421 25.71 26.76 33.58
N ASN A 422 26.31 25.67 34.08
CA ASN A 422 26.24 25.26 35.48
C ASN A 422 26.63 26.40 36.45
N ASN A 423 26.07 26.38 37.67
CA ASN A 423 26.27 27.42 38.71
C ASN A 423 27.73 27.83 38.93
N TYR A 424 28.69 26.91 38.75
CA TYR A 424 30.12 27.19 38.91
C TYR A 424 30.67 28.18 37.87
N MET A 425 30.24 28.08 36.61
CA MET A 425 30.66 29.01 35.56
C MET A 425 30.09 30.41 35.78
N MET A 426 28.84 30.51 36.26
CA MET A 426 28.24 31.80 36.62
C MET A 426 29.03 32.52 37.73
N ILE A 427 29.44 31.79 38.77
CA ILE A 427 30.25 32.34 39.87
C ILE A 427 31.62 32.82 39.35
N ALA A 428 32.25 32.05 38.45
CA ALA A 428 33.52 32.44 37.84
C ALA A 428 33.40 33.73 37.01
N TRP A 429 32.35 33.89 36.21
CA TRP A 429 32.09 35.12 35.46
C TRP A 429 31.85 36.32 36.37
N VAL A 430 31.06 36.17 37.44
CA VAL A 430 30.82 37.26 38.40
C VAL A 430 32.12 37.70 39.09
N ALA A 431 32.94 36.74 39.53
CA ALA A 431 34.24 37.05 40.14
C ALA A 431 35.18 37.75 39.14
N LEU A 432 35.23 37.31 37.88
CA LEU A 432 36.03 37.94 36.83
C LEU A 432 35.60 39.38 36.58
N PHE A 433 34.30 39.65 36.41
CA PHE A 433 33.80 41.00 36.20
C PHE A 433 34.04 41.91 37.40
N ALA A 434 33.93 41.39 38.64
CA ALA A 434 34.24 42.16 39.84
C ALA A 434 35.72 42.56 39.90
N VAL A 435 36.63 41.63 39.61
CA VAL A 435 38.08 41.89 39.57
C VAL A 435 38.44 42.85 38.45
N MET A 436 37.89 42.66 37.25
CA MET A 436 38.09 43.55 36.11
C MET A 436 37.57 44.96 36.37
N GLY A 437 36.43 45.09 37.07
CA GLY A 437 35.90 46.39 37.48
C GLY A 437 36.85 47.13 38.43
N VAL A 438 37.40 46.45 39.43
CA VAL A 438 38.39 47.05 40.35
C VAL A 438 39.68 47.40 39.62
N LEU A 439 40.18 46.51 38.75
CA LEU A 439 41.38 46.77 37.94
C LEU A 439 41.19 47.97 37.00
N LEU A 440 40.02 48.09 36.38
CA LEU A 440 39.67 49.23 35.52
C LEU A 440 39.69 50.54 36.33
N VAL A 441 39.12 50.55 37.54
CA VAL A 441 39.16 51.72 38.42
C VAL A 441 40.60 52.08 38.81
N VAL A 442 41.43 51.10 39.18
CA VAL A 442 42.85 51.31 39.50
C VAL A 442 43.62 51.84 38.28
N LEU A 443 43.36 51.30 37.08
CA LEU A 443 43.96 51.76 35.82
C LEU A 443 43.57 53.21 35.51
N LEU A 444 42.30 53.58 35.66
CA LEU A 444 41.81 54.94 35.45
C LEU A 444 42.47 55.93 36.42
N ILE A 445 42.67 55.54 37.69
CA ILE A 445 43.39 56.34 38.70
C ILE A 445 44.87 56.47 38.33
N ALA A 446 45.55 55.37 37.99
CA ALA A 446 46.97 55.37 37.64
C ALA A 446 47.29 56.19 36.38
N LEU A 447 46.38 56.21 35.41
CA LEU A 447 46.49 57.00 34.18
C LEU A 447 45.97 58.44 34.33
N ASN A 448 45.54 58.86 35.54
CA ASN A 448 44.90 60.16 35.81
C ASN A 448 43.74 60.50 34.85
N LEU A 449 43.05 59.48 34.35
CA LEU A 449 41.87 59.59 33.49
C LEU A 449 40.65 59.93 34.34
N THR A 450 40.60 61.18 34.81
CA THR A 450 39.44 61.73 35.51
C THR A 450 38.53 62.45 34.52
N VAL A 451 37.21 62.49 34.77
CA VAL A 451 36.23 63.20 33.93
C VAL A 451 36.60 64.68 33.75
N SER A 452 37.41 65.23 34.67
CA SER A 452 37.91 66.60 34.69
C SER A 452 39.15 66.83 33.79
N VAL A 453 39.86 65.78 33.38
CA VAL A 453 41.02 65.85 32.48
C VAL A 453 40.52 65.48 31.08
N GLY A 454 40.56 66.42 30.12
CA GLY A 454 39.77 66.44 28.88
C GLY A 454 39.86 65.25 27.90
N THR A 455 40.65 64.20 28.18
CA THR A 455 40.77 63.00 27.33
C THR A 455 39.53 62.10 27.35
N LEU A 456 38.84 61.99 28.50
CA LEU A 456 37.63 61.14 28.63
C LEU A 456 36.39 61.82 28.04
N ASN A 457 36.29 63.15 28.16
CA ASN A 457 35.24 63.94 27.50
C ASN A 457 35.34 63.86 25.97
N GLY A 458 36.56 63.81 25.41
CA GLY A 458 36.77 63.62 23.96
C GLY A 458 36.30 62.26 23.45
N LEU A 459 36.56 61.18 24.19
CA LEU A 459 36.11 59.81 23.85
C LEU A 459 34.59 59.63 24.03
N LEU A 460 34.00 60.25 25.05
CA LEU A 460 32.54 60.29 25.24
C LEU A 460 31.83 61.07 24.13
N PHE A 461 32.41 62.17 23.66
CA PHE A 461 31.91 62.90 22.48
C PHE A 461 32.06 62.08 21.19
N TYR A 462 33.12 61.29 21.04
CA TYR A 462 33.33 60.42 19.88
C TYR A 462 32.39 59.20 19.87
N ALA A 463 32.09 58.60 21.02
CA ALA A 463 31.22 57.42 21.14
C ALA A 463 29.71 57.74 21.02
N ASN A 464 29.33 59.02 21.08
CA ASN A 464 27.95 59.50 20.92
C ASN A 464 27.69 60.13 19.53
N ILE A 465 28.65 60.02 18.59
CA ILE A 465 28.48 60.35 17.16
C ILE A 465 28.03 59.12 16.38
#